data_AF-K0GGM8-F1
#
_entry.id   AF-K0GGM8-F1
#
_cell.length_a   1.000
_cell.length_b   1.000
_cell.length_c   1.000
_cell.angle_alpha   90.00
_cell.angle_beta   90.00
_cell.angle_gamma   90.00
#
_symmetry.space_group_name_H-M   'P 1'
#
loop_
_entity.id
_entity.type
_entity.pdbx_description
1 polymer ?
#
loop_
_entity_poly.entity_id
_entity_poly.type
_entity_poly.pdbx_seq_one_letter_code
_entity_poly.pdbx_strand_id
1 'polypeptide(L)' 'MVSSNQALLISPSIPYGEIAVPPSKSHSLRAILFASLSKGTSIIENCLFSPDSQTMLTA' A
#
# COMPACT_ATOMS: atom_id res chain seq x y z
N MET A 1 -6.20 -1.17 19.90
CA MET A 1 -5.67 -0.15 20.83
C MET A 1 -4.52 0.59 20.16
N VAL A 2 -4.81 1.69 19.46
CA VAL A 2 -3.84 2.78 19.23
C VAL A 2 -4.65 4.05 19.48
N SER A 3 -4.46 4.63 20.66
CA SER A 3 -4.93 5.97 20.99
C SER A 3 -3.83 6.93 20.55
N SER A 4 -4.09 7.79 19.57
CA SER A 4 -3.09 8.79 19.17
C SER A 4 -3.77 10.10 18.77
N ASN A 5 -4.29 10.82 19.76
CA ASN A 5 -4.29 12.28 19.70
C ASN A 5 -2.85 12.75 20.02
N GLN A 6 -1.93 12.54 19.07
CA GLN A 6 -0.53 12.94 19.19
C GLN A 6 -0.27 14.10 18.24
N ALA A 7 0.06 15.27 18.80
CA ALA A 7 0.52 16.40 18.01
C ALA A 7 1.98 16.16 17.59
N LEU A 8 2.25 16.29 16.28
CA LEU A 8 3.61 16.22 15.74
C LEU A 8 4.19 17.63 15.68
N LEU A 9 5.32 17.88 16.37
CA LEU A 9 6.08 19.11 16.19
C LEU A 9 6.93 18.98 14.92
N ILE A 10 6.72 19.87 13.95
CA ILE A 10 7.45 19.88 12.68
C ILE A 10 8.32 21.15 12.63
N SER A 11 9.60 20.98 12.30
CA SER A 11 10.55 22.07 12.05
C SER A 11 11.04 22.05 10.61
N PRO A 12 11.36 23.22 10.00
CA PRO A 12 11.87 23.27 8.63
C PRO A 12 13.20 22.51 8.47
N SER A 13 13.37 21.84 7.33
CA SER A 13 14.64 21.26 6.90
C SER A 13 14.70 21.22 5.37
N ILE A 14 15.89 21.01 4.81
CA ILE A 14 16.08 20.80 3.37
C ILE A 14 16.26 19.30 3.15
N PRO A 15 15.20 18.56 2.75
CA PRO A 15 15.34 17.12 2.50
C PRO A 15 16.25 16.87 1.31
N TYR A 16 17.18 15.92 1.46
CA TYR A 16 18.08 15.48 0.40
C TYR A 16 18.21 13.96 0.44
N GLY A 17 18.42 13.33 -0.72
CA GLY A 17 18.61 11.90 -0.85
C GLY A 17 17.77 11.31 -1.98
N GLU A 18 17.81 9.98 -2.08
CA GLU A 18 17.04 9.21 -3.04
C GLU A 18 15.96 8.41 -2.32
N ILE A 19 14.81 8.28 -2.96
CA ILE A 19 13.72 7.45 -2.48
C ILE A 19 13.10 6.68 -3.64
N ALA A 20 12.79 5.41 -3.41
CA ALA A 20 11.99 4.63 -4.33
C ALA A 20 10.50 4.94 -4.09
N VAL A 21 9.80 5.40 -5.13
CA VAL A 21 8.36 5.63 -5.05
C VAL A 21 7.67 4.27 -4.84
N PRO A 22 6.79 4.15 -3.83
CA PRO A 22 6.08 2.91 -3.61
C PRO A 22 5.13 2.59 -4.78
N PRO A 23 4.75 1.31 -4.96
CA PRO A 23 3.84 0.93 -6.04
C PRO A 23 2.46 1.60 -5.92
N SER A 24 1.76 1.70 -7.05
CA SER A 24 0.43 2.32 -7.09
C SER A 24 -0.59 1.50 -6.29
N LYS A 25 -1.26 2.17 -5.35
CA LYS A 25 -2.38 1.60 -4.59
C LYS A 25 -3.49 1.08 -5.50
N SER A 26 -3.96 1.92 -6.43
CA SER A 26 -5.06 1.56 -7.33
C SER A 26 -4.70 0.40 -8.26
N HIS A 27 -3.44 0.29 -8.71
CA HIS A 27 -3.01 -0.89 -9.48
C HIS A 27 -2.99 -2.15 -8.62
N SER A 28 -2.46 -2.06 -7.40
CA SER A 28 -2.40 -3.18 -6.46
C SER A 28 -3.79 -3.75 -6.15
N LEU A 29 -4.76 -2.87 -5.83
CA LEU A 29 -6.14 -3.29 -5.54
C LEU A 29 -6.83 -3.90 -6.77
N ARG A 30 -6.64 -3.33 -7.96
CA ARG A 30 -7.20 -3.89 -9.21
C ARG A 30 -6.56 -5.22 -9.58
N ALA A 31 -5.25 -5.38 -9.37
CA ALA A 31 -4.56 -6.63 -9.62
C ALA A 31 -5.10 -7.76 -8.72
N ILE A 32 -5.32 -7.47 -7.43
CA ILE A 32 -5.94 -8.42 -6.50
C ILE A 32 -7.36 -8.78 -6.94
N LEU A 33 -8.17 -7.79 -7.34
CA LEU A 33 -9.53 -8.03 -7.84
C LEU A 33 -9.54 -8.90 -9.10
N PHE A 34 -8.66 -8.66 -10.06
CA PHE A 34 -8.61 -9.47 -11.28
C PHE A 34 -8.08 -10.88 -11.01
N ALA A 35 -7.13 -11.02 -10.09
CA ALA A 35 -6.64 -12.31 -9.64
C ALA A 35 -7.74 -13.17 -9.02
N SER A 36 -8.62 -12.59 -8.18
CA SER A 36 -9.72 -13.32 -7.54
C SER A 36 -10.81 -13.77 -8.52
N LEU A 37 -10.95 -13.09 -9.66
CA LEU A 37 -11.88 -13.46 -10.73
C LEU A 37 -11.28 -14.43 -11.75
N SER A 38 -9.96 -14.59 -11.76
CA SER A 38 -9.25 -15.44 -12.72
C SER A 38 -9.40 -16.92 -12.41
N LYS A 39 -9.25 -17.78 -13.42
CA LYS A 39 -9.07 -19.22 -13.22
C LYS A 39 -7.57 -19.53 -13.10
N GLY A 40 -7.20 -20.32 -12.08
CA GLY A 40 -5.81 -20.72 -11.86
C GLY A 40 -5.08 -19.84 -10.85
N THR A 41 -3.76 -19.70 -11.00
CA THR A 41 -2.90 -18.94 -10.08
C THR A 41 -2.44 -17.65 -10.75
N SER A 42 -2.71 -16.51 -10.10
CA SER A 42 -2.17 -15.20 -10.49
C SER A 42 -0.93 -14.87 -9.69
N ILE A 43 0.10 -14.32 -10.34
CA ILE A 43 1.32 -13.83 -9.71
C ILE A 43 1.34 -12.30 -9.88
N ILE A 44 1.36 -11.55 -8.78
CA ILE A 44 1.36 -10.08 -8.78
C ILE A 44 2.68 -9.61 -8.18
N GLU A 45 3.51 -8.97 -8.99
CA GLU A 45 4.82 -8.46 -8.57
C GLU A 45 4.74 -6.96 -8.23
N ASN A 46 5.62 -6.52 -7.32
CA ASN A 46 5.71 -5.12 -6.89
C ASN A 46 4.36 -4.53 -6.41
N CYS A 47 3.62 -5.30 -5.61
CA CYS A 47 2.34 -4.88 -5.04
C CYS A 47 2.54 -3.97 -3.82
N LEU A 48 1.68 -2.97 -3.66
CA LEU A 48 1.67 -2.12 -2.47
C LEU A 48 1.00 -2.85 -1.31
N PHE A 49 1.78 -3.22 -0.29
CA PHE A 49 1.27 -3.72 0.97
C PHE A 49 0.72 -2.56 1.83
N SER A 50 -0.57 -2.62 2.10
CA SER A 50 -1.33 -1.60 2.84
C SER A 50 -2.53 -2.24 3.56
N PRO A 51 -3.17 -1.54 4.52
CA PRO A 51 -4.43 -2.01 5.11
C PRO A 51 -5.51 -2.28 4.06
N ASP A 52 -5.57 -1.47 3.00
CA ASP A 52 -6.50 -1.66 1.88
C ASP A 52 -6.23 -2.99 1.15
N SER A 53 -4.96 -3.26 0.79
CA SER A 53 -4.60 -4.49 0.08
C SER A 53 -4.82 -5.73 0.96
N GLN A 54 -4.55 -5.63 2.26
CA GLN A 54 -4.84 -6.71 3.21
C GLN A 54 -6.33 -6.99 3.28
N THR A 55 -7.16 -5.95 3.34
CA THR A 55 -8.63 -6.10 3.35
C THR A 55 -9.12 -6.79 2.10
N MET A 56 -8.59 -6.45 0.91
CA MET A 56 -8.95 -7.10 -0.36
C MET A 56 -8.55 -8.58 -0.41
N LEU A 57 -7.44 -8.98 0.24
CA LEU A 57 -6.99 -10.37 0.26
C LEU A 57 -7.82 -11.26 1.20
N THR A 58 -8.46 -10.68 2.21
CA THR A 58 -9.22 -11.41 3.25
C THR A 58 -10.73 -11.24 3.14
N ALA A 59 -11.22 -10.52 2.13
CA ALA A 59 -12.65 -10.32 1.87
C ALA A 59 -13.28 -11.56 1.24
#